data_AF-A0A6N7D9J5-F1
#
_entry.id   AF-A0A6N7D9J5-F1
#
_cell.length_a   1.000
_cell.length_b   1.000
_cell.length_c   1.000
_cell.angle_alpha   90.00
_cell.angle_beta   90.00
_cell.angle_gamma   90.00
#
_symmetry.space_group_name_H-M   'P 1'
#
loop_
_entity.id
_entity.type
_entity.pdbx_description
1 polymer ?
#
loop_
_entity_poly.entity_id
_entity_poly.type
_entity_poly.pdbx_seq_one_letter_code
_entity_poly.pdbx_strand_id
1 'polypeptide(L)'
;MTEPINEPVIRSAFEAALIQGLKGQPLTNKDGAIVDPGTGEVLLGAPDASFLSVVRAYLKDLKDPAGAAKVPQTGKPREGGMLDQFMKTQGKGLPFGRPQ
;
A
#
# COMPACT_ATOMS: atom_id res chain seq x y z
N MET A 1 4.29 -25.29 17.57
CA MET A 1 2.85 -25.05 17.41
C MET A 1 2.71 -23.89 16.45
N THR A 2 2.46 -24.18 15.17
CA THR A 2 2.17 -23.14 14.17
C THR A 2 0.71 -22.74 14.34
N GLU A 3 0.47 -21.50 14.75
CA GLU A 3 -0.89 -20.94 14.86
C GLU A 3 -1.64 -21.14 13.52
N PRO A 4 -2.93 -21.50 13.54
CA PRO A 4 -3.72 -21.53 12.32
C PRO A 4 -3.74 -20.11 11.76
N ILE A 5 -3.24 -19.98 10.54
CA ILE A 5 -3.18 -18.73 9.81
C ILE A 5 -4.62 -18.18 9.72
N ASN A 6 -4.91 -17.09 10.43
CA ASN A 6 -6.20 -16.37 10.43
C ASN A 6 -6.49 -15.65 9.10
N GLU A 7 -5.93 -16.12 7.99
CA GLU A 7 -5.99 -15.45 6.69
C GLU A 7 -7.42 -15.12 6.23
N PRO A 8 -8.43 -16.01 6.38
CA PRO A 8 -9.81 -15.65 6.05
C PRO A 8 -10.36 -14.50 6.88
N VAL A 9 -10.01 -14.43 8.17
CA VAL A 9 -10.45 -13.37 9.08
C VAL A 9 -9.76 -12.05 8.75
N ILE A 10 -8.45 -12.10 8.49
CA ILE A 10 -7.65 -10.93 8.11
C ILE A 10 -8.14 -10.38 6.76
N ARG A 11 -8.40 -11.25 5.78
CA ARG A 11 -8.93 -10.86 4.47
C ARG A 11 -10.28 -10.17 4.60
N SER A 12 -11.20 -10.76 5.37
CA SER A 12 -12.52 -10.17 5.62
C SER A 12 -12.44 -8.79 6.27
N ALA A 13 -11.62 -8.64 7.30
CA ALA A 13 -11.41 -7.35 7.97
C ALA A 13 -10.79 -6.31 7.01
N PHE A 14 -9.83 -6.73 6.17
CA PHE A 14 -9.20 -5.87 5.19
C PHE A 14 -10.19 -5.39 4.11
N GLU A 15 -10.98 -6.30 3.54
CA GLU A 15 -12.00 -5.96 2.54
C GLU A 15 -13.07 -5.02 3.10
N ALA A 16 -13.49 -5.23 4.36
CA ALA A 16 -14.40 -4.31 5.05
C ALA A 16 -13.81 -2.89 5.16
N ALA A 17 -12.51 -2.79 5.48
CA ALA A 17 -11.81 -1.51 5.54
C ALA A 17 -11.70 -0.84 4.15
N LEU A 18 -11.46 -1.62 3.09
CA LEU A 18 -11.45 -1.09 1.72
C LEU A 18 -12.83 -0.53 1.33
N ILE A 19 -13.91 -1.25 1.64
CA ILE A 19 -15.28 -0.79 1.39
C ILE A 19 -15.58 0.50 2.18
N GLN A 20 -15.18 0.56 3.45
CA GLN A 20 -15.37 1.75 4.27
C GLN A 20 -14.57 2.94 3.73
N GLY A 21 -13.32 2.73 3.33
CA GLY A 21 -12.50 3.81 2.76
C GLY A 21 -13.04 4.33 1.42
N LEU A 22 -13.70 3.49 0.62
CA LEU A 22 -14.37 3.92 -0.61
C LEU A 22 -15.55 4.87 -0.35
N LYS A 23 -16.17 4.82 0.83
CA LYS A 23 -17.22 5.78 1.24
C LYS A 23 -16.66 7.18 1.53
N GLY A 24 -15.33 7.33 1.58
CA GLY A 24 -14.66 8.59 1.88
C GLY A 24 -14.22 8.70 3.33
N GLN A 25 -13.42 9.72 3.60
CA GLN A 25 -12.93 10.05 4.95
C GLN A 25 -13.62 11.32 5.44
N PRO A 26 -13.91 11.45 6.75
CA PRO A 26 -14.42 12.70 7.31
C PRO A 26 -13.54 13.88 6.92
N LEU A 27 -14.14 14.91 6.34
CA LEU A 27 -13.45 16.17 6.14
C LEU A 27 -13.17 16.79 7.51
N THR A 28 -11.92 17.16 7.77
CA THR A 28 -11.51 17.76 9.04
C THR A 28 -10.96 19.16 8.83
N ASN A 29 -11.29 20.06 9.75
CA ASN A 29 -10.71 21.40 9.87
C ASN A 29 -9.98 21.52 11.22
N LYS A 30 -9.58 22.74 11.61
CA LYS A 30 -8.86 22.99 12.87
C LYS A 30 -9.67 22.68 14.13
N ASP A 31 -11.00 22.67 14.00
CA ASP A 31 -11.95 22.52 15.11
C ASP A 31 -12.55 21.10 15.19
N GLY A 32 -12.33 20.26 14.17
CA GLY A 32 -12.77 18.86 14.14
C GLY A 32 -13.34 18.43 12.78
N ALA A 33 -14.19 17.41 12.79
CA ALA A 33 -14.89 16.97 11.58
C ALA A 33 -15.91 18.02 11.13
N ILE A 34 -15.97 18.29 9.83
CA ILE A 34 -16.91 19.23 9.23
C ILE A 34 -18.28 18.56 9.15
N VAL A 35 -19.30 19.22 9.70
CA VAL A 35 -20.68 18.74 9.71
C VAL A 35 -21.52 19.63 8.78
N ASP A 36 -22.41 19.03 8.01
CA ASP A 36 -23.38 19.75 7.19
C ASP A 36 -24.42 20.41 8.12
N PRO A 37 -24.57 21.76 8.08
CA PRO A 37 -25.52 22.47 8.93
C PRO A 37 -27.00 22.19 8.59
N GLY A 38 -27.32 21.63 7.42
CA GLY A 38 -28.69 21.30 7.03
C GLY A 38 -29.15 19.91 7.46
N THR A 39 -28.24 18.95 7.56
CA THR A 39 -28.55 17.54 7.85
C THR A 39 -27.98 17.05 9.18
N GLY A 40 -26.98 17.73 9.73
CA GLY A 40 -26.25 17.29 10.92
C GLY A 40 -25.30 16.11 10.65
N GLU A 41 -25.10 15.72 9.40
CA GLU A 41 -24.22 14.62 9.03
C GLU A 41 -22.77 15.09 8.80
N VAL A 42 -21.81 14.23 9.08
CA VAL A 42 -20.39 14.50 8.82
C VAL A 42 -20.13 14.46 7.33
N LEU A 43 -19.54 15.53 6.79
CA LEU A 43 -19.16 15.58 5.38
C LEU A 43 -17.98 14.64 5.12
N LEU A 44 -18.15 13.75 4.16
CA LEU A 44 -17.12 12.83 3.72
C LEU A 44 -16.45 13.36 2.45
N GLY A 45 -15.11 13.44 2.48
CA GLY A 45 -14.31 13.74 1.31
C GLY A 45 -14.17 12.54 0.40
N ALA A 46 -13.93 12.80 -0.89
CA ALA A 46 -13.60 11.73 -1.82
C ALA A 46 -12.37 10.94 -1.33
N PRO A 47 -12.36 9.60 -1.51
CA PRO A 47 -11.17 8.81 -1.21
C PRO A 47 -9.96 9.33 -1.99
N ASP A 48 -8.80 9.35 -1.34
CA ASP A 48 -7.59 9.86 -1.95
C ASP A 48 -7.06 8.94 -3.06
N ALA A 49 -6.26 9.52 -3.98
CA ALA A 49 -5.74 8.80 -5.13
C ALA A 49 -4.82 7.62 -4.75
N SER A 50 -4.12 7.72 -3.61
CA SER A 50 -3.23 6.66 -3.14
C SER A 50 -4.02 5.45 -2.63
N PHE A 51 -5.11 5.69 -1.90
CA PHE A 51 -6.06 4.66 -1.48
C PHE A 51 -6.71 3.97 -2.67
N LEU A 52 -7.18 4.73 -3.67
CA LEU A 52 -7.74 4.17 -4.90
C LEU A 52 -6.72 3.30 -5.67
N SER A 53 -5.43 3.63 -5.60
CA SER A 53 -4.37 2.80 -6.18
C SER A 53 -4.26 1.45 -5.47
N VAL A 54 -4.38 1.42 -4.13
CA VAL A 54 -4.38 0.17 -3.35
C VAL A 54 -5.58 -0.70 -3.70
N VAL A 55 -6.77 -0.12 -3.75
CA VAL A 55 -8.00 -0.85 -4.13
C VAL A 55 -7.86 -1.45 -5.53
N ARG A 56 -7.33 -0.68 -6.50
CA ARG A 56 -7.08 -1.17 -7.87
C ARG A 56 -6.08 -2.33 -7.91
N ALA A 57 -4.99 -2.22 -7.15
CA ALA A 57 -3.99 -3.29 -7.06
C ALA A 57 -4.60 -4.57 -6.46
N TYR A 58 -5.35 -4.45 -5.36
CA TYR A 58 -6.03 -5.58 -4.73
C TYR A 58 -7.00 -6.28 -5.68
N LEU A 59 -7.84 -5.52 -6.38
CA LEU A 59 -8.77 -6.08 -7.37
C LEU A 59 -8.05 -6.71 -8.57
N LYS A 60 -6.89 -6.18 -8.96
CA LYS A 60 -6.06 -6.75 -10.02
C LYS A 60 -5.50 -8.10 -9.58
N ASP A 61 -4.97 -8.19 -8.35
CA ASP A 61 -4.40 -9.41 -7.80
C ASP A 61 -5.46 -10.52 -7.63
N LEU A 62 -6.72 -10.15 -7.32
CA LEU A 62 -7.83 -11.11 -7.29
C LEU A 62 -8.23 -11.63 -8.69
N LYS A 63 -8.18 -10.77 -9.71
CA LYS A 63 -8.57 -11.14 -11.09
C LYS A 63 -7.50 -11.92 -11.83
N ASP A 64 -6.23 -11.64 -11.53
CA ASP A 64 -5.08 -12.29 -12.14
C ASP A 64 -4.02 -12.61 -11.05
N PRO A 65 -4.26 -13.66 -10.24
CA PRO A 65 -3.31 -14.06 -9.20
C PRO A 65 -1.98 -14.56 -9.77
N ALA A 66 -1.92 -14.87 -11.08
CA ALA A 66 -0.71 -15.28 -11.77
C ALA A 66 0.16 -14.08 -12.22
N GLY A 67 -0.45 -12.89 -12.35
CA GLY A 67 0.20 -11.63 -12.69
C GLY A 67 0.74 -10.85 -11.49
N ALA A 68 0.47 -11.30 -10.26
CA ALA A 68 1.11 -10.77 -9.05
C ALA A 68 2.62 -10.91 -9.23
N ALA A 69 3.31 -9.77 -9.38
CA ALA A 69 4.76 -9.73 -9.57
C ALA A 69 5.39 -10.66 -8.54
N LYS A 70 6.07 -11.72 -9.02
CA LYS A 70 6.73 -12.71 -8.15
C LYS A 70 7.47 -11.92 -7.08
N VAL A 71 6.98 -12.00 -5.83
CA VAL A 71 7.74 -11.53 -4.67
C VAL A 71 9.16 -12.05 -4.87
N PRO A 72 10.20 -11.19 -4.82
CA PRO A 72 11.55 -11.61 -5.12
C PRO A 72 11.88 -12.85 -4.30
N GLN A 73 11.88 -14.00 -4.95
CA GLN A 73 12.11 -15.26 -4.26
C GLN A 73 13.59 -15.26 -3.93
N THR A 74 13.87 -15.20 -2.63
CA THR A 74 15.19 -15.28 -1.98
C THR A 74 16.09 -14.08 -2.19
N GLY A 75 16.45 -13.39 -1.09
CA GLY A 75 17.72 -12.73 -0.76
C GLY A 75 18.54 -11.94 -1.80
N LYS A 76 18.05 -11.79 -3.03
CA LYS A 76 18.74 -11.22 -4.17
C LYS A 76 18.02 -9.93 -4.52
N PRO A 77 18.77 -8.83 -4.71
CA PRO A 77 18.18 -7.59 -5.14
C PRO A 77 17.46 -7.76 -6.48
N ARG A 78 16.43 -6.94 -6.70
CA ARG A 78 15.74 -6.88 -8.00
C ARG A 78 16.77 -6.60 -9.09
N GLU A 79 16.81 -7.44 -10.13
CA GLU A 79 17.72 -7.28 -11.27
C GLU A 79 17.59 -5.88 -11.87
N GLY A 80 18.73 -5.21 -12.07
CA GLY A 80 18.78 -3.85 -12.58
C GLY A 80 18.44 -2.75 -11.56
N GLY A 81 18.12 -3.11 -10.31
CA GLY A 81 17.93 -2.17 -9.22
C GLY A 81 19.25 -1.67 -8.63
N MET A 82 19.19 -0.58 -7.86
CA MET A 82 20.37 0.06 -7.24
C MET A 82 21.19 -0.90 -6.35
N LEU A 83 20.51 -1.80 -5.63
CA LEU A 83 21.17 -2.82 -4.80
C LEU A 83 21.85 -3.92 -5.63
N ASP A 84 21.28 -4.31 -6.77
CA ASP A 84 21.92 -5.25 -7.72
C ASP A 84 23.19 -4.62 -8.31
N GLN A 85 23.12 -3.34 -8.65
CA GLN A 85 24.26 -2.56 -9.13
C GLN A 85 25.34 -2.39 -8.06
N PHE A 86 24.96 -2.15 -6.79
CA PHE A 86 25.88 -2.10 -5.65
C PHE A 86 26.66 -3.41 -5.51
N MET A 87 25.96 -4.56 -5.53
CA MET A 87 26.59 -5.87 -5.39
C MET A 87 27.52 -6.18 -6.58
N LYS A 88 27.10 -5.86 -7.81
CA LYS A 88 27.91 -6.07 -9.03
C LYS A 88 29.16 -5.18 -9.09
N THR A 89 29.06 -3.96 -8.59
CA THR A 89 30.17 -2.99 -8.62
C THR A 89 31.01 -2.99 -7.35
N GLN A 90 30.63 -3.76 -6.32
CA GLN A 90 31.19 -3.68 -4.96
C GLN A 90 31.24 -2.23 -4.44
N GLY A 91 30.23 -1.43 -4.78
CA GLY A 91 30.18 -0.01 -4.46
C GLY A 91 31.07 0.92 -5.30
N LYS A 92 31.90 0.40 -6.22
CA LYS A 92 32.75 1.21 -7.12
C LYS A 92 31.89 1.82 -8.23
N GLY A 93 31.47 3.06 -8.02
CA GLY A 93 30.66 3.83 -8.98
C GLY A 93 29.44 4.51 -8.37
N LEU A 94 29.14 4.23 -7.10
CA LEU A 94 28.08 4.92 -6.37
C LEU A 94 28.62 6.23 -5.78
N PRO A 95 27.78 7.28 -5.69
CA PRO A 95 28.20 8.63 -5.28
C PRO A 95 28.72 8.71 -3.84
N PHE A 96 28.62 7.63 -3.06
CA PHE A 96 29.06 7.53 -1.66
C PHE A 96 30.34 6.68 -1.47
N GLY A 97 30.86 6.04 -2.53
CA GLY A 97 31.97 5.10 -2.47
C GLY A 97 33.36 5.70 -2.76
N ARG A 98 33.48 7.02 -2.87
CA ARG A 98 34.79 7.68 -2.96
C ARG A 98 35.21 8.09 -1.54
N PRO A 99 36.29 7.54 -0.97
CA PRO A 99 36.98 8.27 0.08
C PRO A 99 37.44 9.60 -0.52
N GLN A 100 37.27 10.70 0.23
CA GLN A 100 38.02 11.91 -0.07
C GLN A 100 39.52 11.64 0.02
#